data_AF-A0ABD4UTE7-F1
#
_entry.id   AF-A0ABD4UTE7-F1
#
_cell.length_a   1.000
_cell.length_b   1.000
_cell.length_c   1.000
_cell.angle_alpha   90.00
_cell.angle_beta   90.00
_cell.angle_gamma   90.00
#
_symmetry.space_group_name_H-M   'P 1'
#
loop_
_entity.id
_entity.type
_entity.pdbx_description
1 polymer ?
#
loop_
_entity_poly.entity_id
_entity_poly.type
_entity_poly.pdbx_seq_one_letter_code
_entity_poly.pdbx_strand_id
1 'polypeptide(L)' 'MTSEANDCWVVYSPNESATSDSAGFWSNEFGWVQFDQATHFSLEEALDAELPVSVGRDARFVTWQDARQHYG' A
#
# COMPACT_ATOMS: atom_id res chain seq x y z
N MET A 1 12.22 1.31 24.05
CA MET A 1 12.72 1.94 22.80
C MET A 1 11.53 1.93 21.86
N THR A 2 10.70 2.97 21.94
CA THR A 2 9.51 3.13 21.11
C THR A 2 9.98 3.56 19.74
N SER A 3 10.01 2.61 18.82
CA SER A 3 10.22 2.89 17.41
C SER A 3 9.00 3.66 16.90
N GLU A 4 8.97 4.97 17.12
CA GLU A 4 8.11 5.92 16.40
C GLU A 4 8.63 6.01 14.96
N ALA A 5 8.56 4.90 14.25
CA ALA A 5 9.03 4.79 12.90
C ALA A 5 7.85 5.09 11.99
N ASN A 6 7.52 6.39 11.84
CA ASN A 6 6.53 6.95 10.90
C ASN A 6 5.56 5.87 10.40
N ASP A 7 4.49 5.59 11.16
CA ASP A 7 3.47 4.57 10.89
C ASP A 7 2.63 4.95 9.64
N CYS A 8 3.31 5.07 8.50
CA CYS A 8 2.72 5.24 7.20
C CYS A 8 2.41 3.83 6.66
N TRP A 9 1.15 3.63 6.33
CA TRP A 9 0.59 2.43 5.76
C TRP A 9 0.31 2.67 4.29
N VAL A 10 0.50 1.63 3.48
CA VAL A 10 0.11 1.65 2.07
C VAL A 10 -0.68 0.40 1.77
N VAL A 11 -1.64 0.50 0.86
CA VAL A 11 -2.33 -0.68 0.37
C VAL A 11 -1.46 -1.31 -0.70
N TYR A 12 -1.16 -2.59 -0.52
CA TYR A 12 -0.46 -3.40 -1.49
C TYR A 12 -1.32 -4.60 -1.90
N SER A 13 -1.34 -4.88 -3.20
CA SER A 13 -1.91 -6.10 -3.79
C SER A 13 -0.82 -6.81 -4.59
N PRO A 14 -0.42 -8.03 -4.18
CA PRO A 14 0.51 -8.84 -4.96
C PRO A 14 -0.01 -9.20 -6.35
N ASN A 15 -1.33 -9.39 -6.51
CA ASN A 15 -1.89 -9.68 -7.82
C ASN A 15 -1.75 -8.49 -8.76
N GLU A 16 -2.03 -7.26 -8.29
CA GLU A 16 -1.84 -6.05 -9.11
C GLU A 16 -0.38 -5.79 -9.45
N SER A 17 0.53 -6.08 -8.52
CA SER A 17 1.97 -6.03 -8.79
C SER A 17 2.37 -6.99 -9.92
N ALA A 18 1.78 -8.19 -9.94
CA ALA A 18 2.06 -9.20 -10.95
C ALA A 18 1.38 -8.95 -12.31
N THR A 19 0.20 -8.31 -12.32
CA THR A 19 -0.59 -8.04 -13.53
C THR A 19 -0.23 -6.72 -14.19
N SER A 20 0.20 -5.71 -13.42
CA SER A 20 0.26 -4.32 -13.85
C SER A 20 1.65 -3.71 -13.65
N ASP A 21 2.70 -4.31 -14.22
CA ASP A 21 4.07 -3.76 -14.26
C ASP A 21 4.60 -3.27 -12.89
N SER A 22 4.41 -4.08 -11.83
CA SER A 22 4.76 -3.72 -10.43
C SER A 22 3.94 -2.56 -9.83
N ALA A 23 2.83 -2.16 -10.44
CA ALA A 23 1.86 -1.22 -9.89
C ALA A 23 0.94 -1.90 -8.86
N GLY A 24 1.54 -2.48 -7.83
CA GLY A 24 0.81 -3.18 -6.77
C GLY A 24 0.32 -2.27 -5.65
N PHE A 25 0.58 -0.97 -5.69
CA PHE A 25 0.29 -0.06 -4.57
C PHE A 25 -0.88 0.86 -4.87
N TRP A 26 -1.71 1.17 -3.89
CA TRP A 26 -2.84 2.07 -4.11
C TRP A 26 -2.46 3.55 -3.90
N SER A 27 -3.01 4.40 -4.76
CA SER A 27 -3.01 5.84 -4.66
C SER A 27 -4.42 6.38 -4.81
N ASN A 28 -4.85 7.24 -3.89
CA ASN A 28 -6.22 7.75 -3.85
C ASN A 28 -6.57 8.62 -5.08
N GLU A 29 -5.57 9.20 -5.74
CA GLU A 29 -5.75 10.04 -6.93
C GLU A 29 -5.64 9.28 -8.25
N PHE A 30 -4.81 8.22 -8.30
CA PHE A 30 -4.44 7.55 -9.56
C PHE A 30 -4.84 6.07 -9.62
N GLY A 31 -5.26 5.47 -8.49
CA GLY A 31 -5.58 4.04 -8.38
C GLY A 31 -4.33 3.19 -8.11
N TRP A 32 -4.22 2.03 -8.77
CA TRP A 32 -3.06 1.14 -8.63
C TRP A 32 -1.84 1.72 -9.37
N VAL A 33 -0.80 2.03 -8.61
CA VAL A 33 0.45 2.66 -9.04
C VAL A 33 1.65 1.96 -8.41
N GLN A 34 2.86 2.36 -8.84
CA GLN A 34 4.10 1.87 -8.27
C GLN A 34 4.34 2.46 -6.86
N PHE A 35 5.26 1.83 -6.11
CA PHE A 35 5.58 2.21 -4.73
C PHE A 35 5.83 3.72 -4.56
N ASP A 36 6.59 4.34 -5.47
CA ASP A 36 6.97 5.77 -5.40
C ASP A 36 5.77 6.74 -5.46
N GLN A 37 4.65 6.31 -6.06
CA GLN A 37 3.45 7.13 -6.25
C GLN A 37 2.29 6.76 -5.32
N ALA A 38 2.51 5.78 -4.43
CA ALA A 38 1.47 5.28 -3.54
C ALA A 38 1.07 6.33 -2.49
N THR A 39 -0.21 6.31 -2.11
CA THR A 39 -0.69 7.18 -1.03
C THR A 39 -0.34 6.56 0.31
N HIS A 40 0.33 7.35 1.14
CA HIS A 40 0.61 7.00 2.53
C HIS A 40 -0.58 7.34 3.41
N PHE A 41 -1.09 6.33 4.10
CA PHE A 41 -2.14 6.46 5.10
C PHE A 41 -1.51 6.46 6.50
N SER A 42 -2.00 7.31 7.38
CA SER A 42 -1.71 7.17 8.81
C SER A 42 -2.44 5.94 9.37
N LEU A 43 -2.07 5.46 10.57
CA LEU A 43 -2.77 4.33 11.19
C LEU A 43 -4.28 4.57 11.32
N GLU A 44 -4.69 5.76 11.75
CA GLU A 44 -6.10 6.14 11.88
C GLU A 44 -6.81 6.15 10.53
N GLU A 45 -6.16 6.68 9.49
CA GLU A 45 -6.69 6.70 8.13
C GLU A 45 -6.76 5.29 7.54
N ALA A 46 -5.77 4.43 7.78
CA ALA A 46 -5.78 3.05 7.29
C ALA A 46 -6.86 2.19 7.96
N LEU A 47 -7.26 2.53 9.18
CA LEU A 47 -8.36 1.87 9.89
C LEU A 47 -9.74 2.31 9.38
N ASP A 48 -9.86 3.57 8.96
CA ASP A 48 -11.11 4.13 8.41
C ASP A 48 -11.23 3.90 6.89
N ALA A 49 -10.11 3.88 6.19
CA ALA A 49 -10.05 3.75 4.73
C ALA A 49 -10.52 2.35 4.31
N GLU A 50 -11.52 2.35 3.42
CA GLU A 50 -11.97 1.13 2.78
C GLU A 50 -10.89 0.61 1.82
N LEU A 51 -10.61 -0.69 1.91
CA LEU A 51 -9.67 -1.34 1.00
C LEU A 51 -10.19 -1.23 -0.44
N PRO A 52 -9.40 -0.71 -1.38
CA PRO A 52 -9.77 -0.63 -2.77
C PRO A 52 -9.98 -2.03 -3.36
N VAL A 53 -10.82 -2.11 -4.40
CA VAL A 53 -11.03 -3.37 -5.11
C VAL A 53 -9.77 -3.74 -5.91
N SER A 54 -9.06 -4.79 -5.49
CA SER A 54 -7.96 -5.39 -6.25
C SER A 54 -8.43 -6.57 -7.09
N VAL A 55 -7.67 -6.90 -8.14
CA VAL A 55 -7.85 -8.14 -8.89
C VAL A 55 -7.52 -9.32 -7.99
N GLY A 56 -8.54 -10.05 -7.53
CA GLY A 56 -8.35 -11.17 -6.60
C GLY A 56 -8.73 -10.85 -5.16
N ARG A 57 -9.06 -9.57 -4.85
CA ARG A 57 -9.44 -9.10 -3.50
C ARG A 57 -8.38 -9.40 -2.43
N ASP A 58 -7.12 -9.31 -2.83
CA ASP A 58 -5.93 -9.50 -2.00
C ASP A 58 -5.26 -8.18 -1.58
N ALA A 59 -5.95 -7.05 -1.76
CA ALA A 59 -5.58 -5.76 -1.16
C ALA A 59 -5.37 -5.91 0.35
N ARG A 60 -4.22 -5.47 0.85
CA ARG A 60 -3.92 -5.42 2.27
C ARG A 60 -3.13 -4.16 2.61
N PHE A 61 -3.40 -3.60 3.77
CA PHE A 61 -2.54 -2.58 4.35
C PHE A 61 -1.24 -3.22 4.83
N VAL A 62 -0.13 -2.67 4.38
CA VAL A 62 1.23 -3.02 4.80
C VAL A 62 1.94 -1.74 5.24
N THR A 63 2.90 -1.86 6.14
CA THR A 63 3.68 -0.69 6.54
C THR A 63 4.60 -0.28 5.40
N TRP A 64 4.81 1.02 5.23
CA TRP A 64 5.68 1.56 4.17
C TRP A 64 7.09 0.99 4.23
N GLN A 65 7.60 0.76 5.44
CA GLN A 65 8.93 0.17 5.64
C GLN A 65 9.00 -1.30 5.23
N ASP A 66 7.96 -2.09 5.52
CA ASP A 66 7.88 -3.48 5.07
C ASP A 66 7.79 -3.53 3.54
N ALA A 67 6.91 -2.70 2.98
CA ALA A 67 6.74 -2.58 1.55
C ALA A 67 8.04 -2.20 0.82
N ARG A 68 8.76 -1.20 1.34
CA ARG A 68 10.05 -0.77 0.80
C ARG A 68 11.12 -1.86 0.87
N GLN A 69 11.13 -2.66 1.93
CA GLN A 69 12.13 -3.73 2.11
C GLN A 69 11.85 -4.96 1.25
N HIS A 70 10.58 -5.27 1.01
CA HIS A 70 10.17 -6.45 0.27
C HIS A 70 9.94 -6.21 -1.23
N TYR A 71 9.60 -4.99 -1.63
CA TYR A 71 9.17 -4.67 -3.00
C TYR A 71 9.82 -3.40 -3.58
N GLY A 72 10.67 -2.69 -2.83
CA GLY A 72 11.39 -1.47 -3.25
C GLY A 72 12.77 -1.71 -3.83
#